data_AF-A0A7A3BSV7-F1
#
_entry.id   AF-A0A7A3BSV7-F1
#
_cell.length_a   1.000
_cell.length_b   1.000
_cell.length_c   1.000
_cell.angle_alpha   90.00
_cell.angle_beta   90.00
_cell.angle_gamma   90.00
#
_symmetry.space_group_name_H-M   'P 1'
#
loop_
_entity.id
_entity.type
_entity.pdbx_description
1 polymer ?
#
loop_
_entity_poly.entity_id
_entity_poly.type
_entity_poly.pdbx_seq_one_letter_code
_entity_poly.pdbx_strand_id
1 'polypeptide(L)'
;EINRGNISKIFGELISLIEVDKRAGMPNAMSLQLAYSGDHFSVPANVDIIGAMNTADRSLALMDTALRRRFDFVEMMPDLSLLSGAKVKGIELESLLEKLNSRIEALYDREHTLGHAFFMPVKNALDAGDEEAAFKQLKIAFQKKIIPLLQEYFFDDWNKIRLVLADNQKQDDNLQFVIEKTDDLDTLFGNNHGLRHHDQQSTAYELKDFDQEIWNIPQAYRSIYQPQQTPLDEQAVNHG
;
A
#
# COMPACT_ATOMS: atom_id res chain seq x y z
N GLU A 1 -12.52 -3.80 12.46
CA GLU A 1 -12.56 -2.84 11.33
C GLU A 1 -14.01 -2.45 11.07
N ILE A 2 -14.32 -1.17 11.26
CA ILE A 2 -15.71 -0.68 11.26
C ILE A 2 -16.38 -0.79 9.89
N ASN A 3 -15.61 -0.63 8.80
CA ASN A 3 -16.11 -0.70 7.43
C ASN A 3 -16.38 -2.13 6.92
N ARG A 4 -15.88 -3.19 7.57
CA ARG A 4 -16.13 -4.57 7.12
C ARG A 4 -17.51 -5.12 7.47
N GLY A 5 -18.29 -4.41 8.28
CA GLY A 5 -19.66 -4.80 8.64
C GLY A 5 -20.72 -4.00 7.89
N ASN A 6 -21.93 -4.54 7.76
CA ASN A 6 -23.09 -3.73 7.38
C ASN A 6 -23.50 -2.89 8.60
N ILE A 7 -22.90 -1.70 8.72
CA ILE A 7 -23.00 -0.87 9.91
C ILE A 7 -24.46 -0.46 10.17
N SER A 8 -25.24 -0.15 9.13
CA SER A 8 -26.65 0.22 9.27
C SER A 8 -27.49 -0.93 9.85
N LYS A 9 -27.18 -2.19 9.50
CA LYS A 9 -27.83 -3.37 10.10
C LYS A 9 -27.35 -3.66 11.52
N ILE A 10 -26.09 -3.39 11.82
CA ILE A 10 -25.48 -3.63 13.14
C ILE A 10 -26.04 -2.64 14.16
N PHE A 11 -26.03 -1.34 13.83
CA PHE A 11 -26.56 -0.32 14.73
C PHE A 11 -28.09 -0.25 14.70
N GLY A 12 -28.71 -0.50 13.54
CA GLY A 12 -30.16 -0.32 13.39
C GLY A 12 -30.58 1.07 13.86
N GLU A 13 -31.54 1.11 14.77
CA GLU A 13 -32.06 2.36 15.37
C GLU A 13 -31.10 2.98 16.40
N LEU A 14 -30.14 2.21 16.95
CA LEU A 14 -29.14 2.70 17.90
C LEU A 14 -28.23 3.77 17.30
N ILE A 15 -28.16 3.87 15.97
CA ILE A 15 -27.35 4.87 15.28
C ILE A 15 -27.73 6.30 15.69
N SER A 16 -28.97 6.55 16.11
CA SER A 16 -29.36 7.88 16.61
C SER A 16 -28.90 8.13 18.04
N LEU A 17 -28.70 7.08 18.85
CA LEU A 17 -28.35 7.19 20.27
C LEU A 17 -26.85 7.42 20.50
N ILE A 18 -26.01 7.20 19.49
CA ILE A 18 -24.56 7.42 19.62
C ILE A 18 -24.16 8.89 19.51
N GLU A 19 -25.06 9.75 19.01
CA GLU A 19 -24.90 11.22 19.02
C GLU A 19 -24.77 11.72 20.47
N VAL A 20 -23.75 12.55 20.74
CA VAL A 20 -23.37 12.93 22.11
C VAL A 20 -24.52 13.56 22.89
N ASP A 21 -25.29 14.44 22.27
CA ASP A 21 -26.41 15.16 22.91
C ASP A 21 -27.62 14.26 23.21
N LYS A 22 -27.70 13.08 22.58
CA LYS A 22 -28.81 12.12 22.67
C LYS A 22 -28.56 10.97 23.64
N ARG A 23 -27.38 10.93 24.27
CA ARG A 23 -27.02 9.93 25.28
C ARG A 23 -27.74 10.16 26.61
N ALA A 24 -27.82 9.13 27.44
CA ALA A 24 -28.41 9.22 28.77
C ALA A 24 -27.72 10.30 29.61
N GLY A 25 -28.51 11.22 30.19
CA GLY A 25 -28.02 12.35 30.99
C GLY A 25 -27.59 13.58 30.19
N MET A 26 -27.75 13.59 28.86
CA MET A 26 -27.44 14.73 27.99
C MET A 26 -28.69 15.54 27.63
N PRO A 27 -28.56 16.79 27.10
CA PRO A 27 -29.69 17.71 26.93
C PRO A 27 -30.85 17.19 26.09
N ASN A 28 -30.57 16.34 25.09
CA ASN A 28 -31.55 15.75 24.18
C ASN A 28 -31.62 14.22 24.38
N ALA A 29 -31.40 13.72 25.61
CA ALA A 29 -31.35 12.28 25.90
C ALA A 29 -32.53 11.52 25.30
N MET A 30 -32.22 10.45 24.56
CA MET A 30 -33.19 9.56 23.95
C MET A 30 -33.01 8.12 24.43
N SER A 31 -34.09 7.36 24.40
CA SER A 31 -34.09 5.91 24.58
C SER A 31 -34.96 5.27 23.53
N LEU A 32 -34.66 4.03 23.15
CA LEU A 32 -35.49 3.23 22.26
C LEU A 32 -35.89 1.91 22.92
N GLN A 33 -36.98 1.32 22.46
CA GLN A 33 -37.41 0.01 22.89
C GLN A 33 -36.71 -1.07 22.05
N LEU A 34 -36.00 -1.99 22.70
CA LEU A 34 -35.31 -3.08 22.03
C LEU A 34 -36.33 -4.08 21.46
N ALA A 35 -36.19 -4.42 20.17
CA ALA A 35 -37.14 -5.26 19.46
C ALA A 35 -37.29 -6.68 20.04
N TYR A 36 -36.24 -7.22 20.67
CA TYR A 36 -36.25 -8.59 21.18
C TYR A 36 -36.69 -8.69 22.65
N SER A 37 -36.16 -7.85 23.53
CA SER A 37 -36.51 -7.90 24.96
C SER A 37 -37.69 -7.02 25.33
N GLY A 38 -37.98 -5.99 24.53
CA GLY A 38 -38.97 -4.97 24.87
C GLY A 38 -38.48 -3.95 25.90
N ASP A 39 -37.24 -4.04 26.36
CA ASP A 39 -36.66 -3.10 27.33
C ASP A 39 -36.32 -1.76 26.68
N HIS A 40 -36.36 -0.69 27.48
CA HIS A 40 -35.84 0.60 27.05
C HIS A 40 -34.31 0.64 27.19
N PHE A 41 -33.64 1.10 26.14
CA PHE A 41 -32.20 1.22 26.08
C PHE A 41 -31.77 2.63 25.67
N SER A 42 -30.72 3.13 26.30
CA SER A 42 -30.03 4.38 25.94
C SER A 42 -28.51 4.18 26.07
N VAL A 43 -27.75 4.90 25.24
CA VAL A 43 -26.28 4.88 25.33
C VAL A 43 -25.84 5.79 26.47
N PRO A 44 -25.06 5.31 27.46
CA PRO A 44 -24.56 6.14 28.54
C PRO A 44 -23.59 7.25 28.06
N ALA A 45 -23.58 8.38 28.77
CA ALA A 45 -22.65 9.48 28.50
C ALA A 45 -21.16 9.10 28.58
N ASN A 46 -20.82 8.11 29.39
CA ASN A 46 -19.44 7.67 29.66
C ASN A 46 -18.95 6.56 28.71
N VAL A 47 -19.56 6.40 27.53
CA VAL A 47 -19.17 5.41 26.53
C VAL A 47 -18.60 6.10 25.30
N ASP A 48 -17.36 5.79 24.95
CA ASP A 48 -16.74 6.25 23.70
C ASP A 48 -16.68 5.11 22.67
N ILE A 49 -16.88 5.45 21.40
CA ILE A 49 -16.84 4.50 20.27
C ILE A 49 -15.71 4.93 19.35
N ILE A 50 -14.64 4.13 19.33
CA ILE A 50 -13.47 4.36 18.46
C ILE A 50 -13.45 3.25 17.41
N GLY A 51 -13.55 3.64 16.14
CA GLY A 51 -13.53 2.73 15.00
C GLY A 51 -12.23 2.87 14.21
N ALA A 52 -11.58 1.76 13.90
CA ALA A 52 -10.52 1.70 12.89
C ALA A 52 -11.12 1.25 11.55
N MET A 53 -10.73 1.93 10.47
CA MET A 53 -11.16 1.67 9.10
C MET A 53 -9.93 1.46 8.21
N ASN A 54 -9.97 0.44 7.36
CA ASN A 54 -9.03 0.33 6.24
C ASN A 54 -9.63 1.00 5.00
N THR A 55 -9.05 2.08 4.52
CA THR A 55 -9.60 2.85 3.39
C THR A 55 -9.29 2.25 2.02
N ALA A 56 -8.29 1.36 1.92
CA ALA A 56 -7.99 0.60 0.71
C ALA A 56 -9.14 -0.34 0.28
N ASP A 57 -9.97 -0.80 1.23
CA ASP A 57 -11.08 -1.71 0.96
C ASP A 57 -12.28 -0.99 0.31
N ARG A 58 -12.19 -0.71 -1.00
CA ARG A 58 -13.21 0.03 -1.77
C ARG A 58 -14.59 -0.64 -1.81
N SER A 59 -14.66 -1.97 -1.77
CA SER A 59 -15.93 -2.73 -1.74
C SER A 59 -16.77 -2.49 -0.47
N LEU A 60 -16.15 -1.87 0.53
CA LEU A 60 -16.69 -1.59 1.85
C LEU A 60 -16.67 -0.08 2.19
N ALA A 61 -16.14 0.75 1.28
CA ALA A 61 -15.83 2.16 1.52
C ALA A 61 -17.01 3.13 1.34
N LEU A 62 -18.16 2.67 0.85
CA LEU A 62 -19.40 3.46 0.85
C LEU A 62 -20.01 3.43 2.25
N MET A 63 -19.35 4.12 3.18
CA MET A 63 -19.89 4.33 4.51
C MET A 63 -21.13 5.23 4.40
N ASP A 64 -22.23 4.78 4.99
CA ASP A 64 -23.50 5.50 4.97
C ASP A 64 -23.31 6.95 5.45
N THR A 65 -23.89 7.90 4.72
CA THR A 65 -23.96 9.32 5.10
C THR A 65 -24.48 9.54 6.52
N ALA A 66 -25.31 8.64 7.03
CA ALA A 66 -25.81 8.66 8.40
C ALA A 66 -24.70 8.45 9.45
N LEU A 67 -23.67 7.67 9.13
CA LEU A 67 -22.54 7.47 10.04
C LEU A 67 -21.51 8.59 9.89
N ARG A 68 -21.31 9.09 8.67
CA ARG A 68 -20.40 10.21 8.42
C ARG A 68 -20.73 11.45 9.26
N ARG A 69 -22.01 11.68 9.60
CA ARG A 69 -22.40 12.80 10.47
C ARG A 69 -22.22 12.55 11.98
N ARG A 70 -21.93 11.32 12.40
CA ARG A 70 -21.96 10.89 13.82
C ARG A 70 -20.62 10.44 14.37
N PHE A 71 -19.63 10.33 13.48
CA PHE A 71 -18.25 10.06 13.82
C PHE A 71 -17.40 11.23 13.33
N ASP A 72 -16.43 11.60 14.14
CA ASP A 72 -15.31 12.41 13.68
C ASP A 72 -14.31 11.49 12.96
N PHE A 73 -13.89 11.89 11.76
CA PHE A 73 -12.95 11.12 10.96
C PHE A 73 -11.57 11.73 11.10
N VAL A 74 -10.66 10.97 11.70
CA VAL A 74 -9.25 11.31 11.78
C VAL A 74 -8.51 10.39 10.83
N GLU A 75 -7.98 10.96 9.76
CA GLU A 75 -7.18 10.22 8.78
C GLU A 75 -5.79 9.94 9.34
N MET A 76 -5.35 8.67 9.20
CA MET A 76 -4.05 8.21 9.67
C MET A 76 -3.19 7.78 8.48
N MET A 77 -2.53 8.76 7.85
CA MET A 77 -1.60 8.51 6.74
C MET A 77 -0.32 7.79 7.22
N PRO A 78 0.41 7.10 6.32
CA PRO A 78 1.73 6.56 6.64
C PRO A 78 2.67 7.66 7.17
N ASP A 79 3.04 7.55 8.43
CA ASP A 79 4.02 8.45 9.05
C ASP A 79 5.47 8.04 8.70
N LEU A 80 6.10 8.80 7.81
CA LEU A 80 7.49 8.61 7.40
C LEU A 80 8.50 8.96 8.50
N SER A 81 8.14 9.88 9.40
CA SER A 81 9.04 10.39 10.45
C SER A 81 9.46 9.29 11.44
N LEU A 82 8.63 8.27 11.60
CA LEU A 82 8.94 7.08 12.40
C LEU A 82 10.12 6.28 11.86
N LEU A 83 10.49 6.45 10.58
CA LEU A 83 11.62 5.80 9.94
C LEU A 83 12.84 6.72 9.79
N SER A 84 12.78 7.94 10.33
CA SER A 84 13.84 8.91 10.13
C SER A 84 15.17 8.46 10.74
N GLY A 85 16.24 8.60 9.96
CA GLY A 85 17.58 8.14 10.30
C GLY A 85 17.77 6.61 10.28
N ALA A 86 16.73 5.83 9.97
CA ALA A 86 16.85 4.37 9.88
C ALA A 86 17.52 3.97 8.56
N LYS A 87 18.79 3.56 8.66
CA LYS A 87 19.61 3.13 7.54
C LYS A 87 20.10 1.70 7.73
N VAL A 88 19.77 0.81 6.79
CA VAL A 88 20.21 -0.60 6.80
C VAL A 88 21.10 -0.88 5.59
N LYS A 89 22.37 -1.23 5.81
CA LYS A 89 23.35 -1.49 4.73
C LYS A 89 23.39 -0.40 3.65
N GLY A 90 23.23 0.85 4.06
CA GLY A 90 23.20 1.98 3.13
C GLY A 90 21.82 2.38 2.59
N ILE A 91 20.76 1.62 2.89
CA ILE A 91 19.38 1.85 2.43
C ILE A 91 18.66 2.73 3.45
N GLU A 92 18.22 3.92 3.02
CA GLU A 92 17.42 4.85 3.83
C GLU A 92 15.95 4.45 3.77
N LEU A 93 15.37 3.98 4.89
CA LEU A 93 14.01 3.44 4.91
C LEU A 93 12.94 4.50 4.65
N GLU A 94 13.16 5.72 5.14
CA GLU A 94 12.27 6.87 4.94
C GLU A 94 12.12 7.18 3.43
N SER A 95 13.25 7.41 2.73
CA SER A 95 13.25 7.70 1.29
C SER A 95 12.75 6.52 0.46
N LEU A 96 13.01 5.29 0.89
CA LEU A 96 12.50 4.10 0.22
C LEU A 96 10.96 4.05 0.27
N LEU A 97 10.37 4.23 1.46
CA LEU A 97 8.92 4.22 1.63
C LEU A 97 8.26 5.38 0.89
N GLU A 98 8.83 6.59 1.00
CA GLU A 98 8.35 7.79 0.32
C GLU A 98 8.27 7.57 -1.20
N LYS A 99 9.34 7.00 -1.80
CA LYS A 99 9.37 6.80 -3.26
C LYS A 99 8.43 5.70 -3.72
N LEU A 100 8.31 4.61 -2.96
CA LEU A 100 7.31 3.57 -3.23
C LEU A 100 5.90 4.16 -3.21
N ASN A 101 5.56 4.91 -2.15
CA ASN A 101 4.24 5.51 -1.98
C ASN A 101 3.93 6.55 -3.07
N SER A 102 4.89 7.40 -3.42
CA SER A 102 4.72 8.38 -4.51
C SER A 102 4.36 7.73 -5.85
N ARG A 103 4.93 6.55 -6.14
CA ARG A 103 4.65 5.82 -7.38
C ARG A 103 3.34 5.05 -7.31
N ILE A 104 3.03 4.44 -6.16
CA ILE A 104 1.74 3.76 -5.94
C ILE A 104 0.61 4.77 -6.06
N GLU A 105 0.74 5.95 -5.46
CA GLU A 105 -0.26 7.03 -5.54
C GLU A 105 -0.48 7.51 -6.98
N ALA A 106 0.60 7.65 -7.76
CA ALA A 106 0.50 8.04 -9.17
C ALA A 106 -0.12 6.96 -10.07
N LEU A 107 0.12 5.68 -9.78
CA LEU A 107 -0.33 4.55 -10.61
C LEU A 107 -1.69 3.97 -10.17
N TYR A 108 -2.10 4.24 -8.94
CA TYR A 108 -3.29 3.66 -8.34
C TYR A 108 -4.13 4.71 -7.60
N ASP A 109 -3.83 4.99 -6.33
CA ASP A 109 -4.38 6.12 -5.57
C ASP A 109 -3.64 6.30 -4.23
N ARG A 110 -4.03 7.33 -3.48
CA ARG A 110 -3.52 7.67 -2.14
C ARG A 110 -3.89 6.66 -1.05
N GLU A 111 -5.05 6.02 -1.15
CA GLU A 111 -5.60 5.11 -0.13
C GLU A 111 -4.87 3.75 -0.08
N HIS A 112 -4.12 3.42 -1.13
CA HIS A 112 -3.33 2.19 -1.23
C HIS A 112 -1.84 2.41 -0.97
N THR A 113 -1.46 3.56 -0.40
CA THR A 113 -0.07 3.78 0.02
C THR A 113 0.33 2.80 1.13
N LEU A 114 1.60 2.39 1.13
CA LEU A 114 2.16 1.46 2.10
C LEU A 114 2.33 2.14 3.46
N GLY A 115 1.84 1.51 4.52
CA GLY A 115 2.08 1.96 5.90
C GLY A 115 3.51 1.71 6.38
N HIS A 116 4.03 2.57 7.26
CA HIS A 116 5.36 2.41 7.89
C HIS A 116 5.52 1.09 8.65
N ALA A 117 4.41 0.45 9.06
CA ALA A 117 4.39 -0.85 9.72
C ALA A 117 5.14 -1.97 8.95
N PHE A 118 5.26 -1.87 7.61
CA PHE A 118 6.07 -2.81 6.83
C PHE A 118 7.56 -2.76 7.20
N PHE A 119 8.06 -1.58 7.60
CA PHE A 119 9.47 -1.34 7.90
C PHE A 119 9.79 -1.22 9.40
N MET A 120 8.77 -1.17 10.28
CA MET A 120 9.00 -1.18 11.73
C MET A 120 9.84 -2.37 12.23
N PRO A 121 9.68 -3.62 11.72
CA PRO A 121 10.57 -4.73 12.12
C PRO A 121 12.04 -4.50 11.73
N VAL A 122 12.29 -3.80 10.62
CA VAL A 122 13.64 -3.42 10.17
C VAL A 122 14.21 -2.39 11.14
N LYS A 123 13.44 -1.35 11.45
CA LYS A 123 13.84 -0.30 12.39
C LYS A 123 14.12 -0.87 13.78
N ASN A 124 13.26 -1.74 14.31
CA ASN A 124 13.44 -2.33 15.63
C ASN A 124 14.74 -3.14 15.73
N ALA A 125 15.12 -3.84 14.66
CA ALA A 125 16.39 -4.56 14.60
C ALA A 125 17.61 -3.61 14.52
N LEU A 126 17.49 -2.49 13.79
CA LEU A 126 18.52 -1.44 13.78
C LEU A 126 18.68 -0.79 15.15
N ASP A 127 17.58 -0.47 15.83
CA ASP A 127 17.60 0.11 17.18
C ASP A 127 18.24 -0.85 18.20
N ALA A 128 18.17 -2.16 17.96
CA ALA A 128 18.85 -3.20 18.74
C ALA A 128 20.33 -3.41 18.34
N GLY A 129 20.82 -2.71 17.30
CA GLY A 129 22.20 -2.80 16.82
C GLY A 129 22.49 -3.99 15.90
N ASP A 130 21.48 -4.70 15.40
CA ASP A 130 21.64 -5.88 14.54
C ASP A 130 21.29 -5.56 13.07
N GLU A 131 22.30 -5.09 12.34
CA GLU A 131 22.16 -4.71 10.92
C GLU A 131 21.84 -5.91 10.01
N GLU A 132 22.33 -7.11 10.32
CA GLU A 132 22.05 -8.31 9.53
C GLU A 132 20.60 -8.77 9.72
N ALA A 133 20.10 -8.76 10.96
CA ALA A 133 18.70 -9.02 11.23
C ALA A 133 17.80 -7.96 10.58
N ALA A 134 18.19 -6.68 10.64
CA ALA A 134 17.45 -5.61 9.96
C ALA A 134 17.35 -5.86 8.46
N PHE A 135 18.48 -6.17 7.80
CA PHE A 135 18.48 -6.43 6.37
C PHE A 135 17.65 -7.67 6.02
N LYS A 136 17.70 -8.72 6.86
CA LYS A 136 16.82 -9.90 6.72
C LYS A 136 15.34 -9.52 6.83
N GLN A 137 14.96 -8.65 7.76
CA GLN A 137 13.58 -8.17 7.88
C GLN A 137 13.15 -7.36 6.65
N LEU A 138 14.05 -6.57 6.06
CA LEU A 138 13.75 -5.82 4.84
C LEU A 138 13.46 -6.77 3.67
N LYS A 139 14.28 -7.81 3.50
CA LYS A 139 14.04 -8.86 2.50
C LYS A 139 12.68 -9.53 2.69
N ILE A 140 12.37 -9.92 3.93
CA ILE A 140 11.08 -10.53 4.27
C ILE A 140 9.92 -9.57 3.98
N ALA A 141 10.06 -8.28 4.28
CA ALA A 141 9.06 -7.27 3.99
C ALA A 141 8.77 -7.19 2.49
N PHE A 142 9.80 -7.19 1.65
CA PHE A 142 9.62 -7.19 0.19
C PHE A 142 8.99 -8.49 -0.32
N GLN A 143 9.62 -9.63 -0.06
CA GLN A 143 9.25 -10.91 -0.65
C GLN A 143 7.87 -11.40 -0.19
N LYS A 144 7.56 -11.24 1.10
CA LYS A 144 6.35 -11.85 1.69
C LYS A 144 5.20 -10.89 1.85
N LYS A 145 5.43 -9.58 1.67
CA LYS A 145 4.40 -8.58 1.95
C LYS A 145 4.24 -7.57 0.83
N ILE A 146 5.27 -6.80 0.50
CA ILE A 146 5.17 -5.70 -0.46
C ILE A 146 4.91 -6.25 -1.87
N ILE A 147 5.71 -7.21 -2.35
CA ILE A 147 5.51 -7.76 -3.70
C ILE A 147 4.12 -8.41 -3.86
N PRO A 148 3.69 -9.33 -2.99
CA PRO A 148 2.32 -9.87 -3.05
C PRO A 148 1.23 -8.80 -3.02
N LEU A 149 1.40 -7.74 -2.23
CA LEU A 149 0.44 -6.65 -2.15
C LEU A 149 0.38 -5.83 -3.45
N LEU A 150 1.53 -5.57 -4.08
CA LEU A 150 1.57 -4.90 -5.38
C LEU A 150 0.94 -5.76 -6.48
N GLN A 151 1.10 -7.09 -6.43
CA GLN A 151 0.39 -8.02 -7.33
C GLN A 151 -1.12 -7.87 -7.20
N GLU A 152 -1.63 -7.81 -5.97
CA GLU A 152 -3.05 -7.59 -5.71
C GLU A 152 -3.53 -6.21 -6.21
N TYR A 153 -2.79 -5.14 -5.89
CA TYR A 153 -3.15 -3.77 -6.30
C TYR A 153 -3.20 -3.58 -7.81
N PHE A 154 -2.28 -4.23 -8.53
CA PHE A 154 -2.15 -4.06 -9.97
C PHE A 154 -2.70 -5.23 -10.78
N PHE A 155 -3.39 -6.20 -10.16
CA PHE A 155 -3.95 -7.38 -10.83
C PHE A 155 -2.91 -8.12 -11.69
N ASP A 156 -1.72 -8.35 -11.12
CA ASP A 156 -0.56 -8.94 -11.80
C ASP A 156 -0.06 -8.15 -13.04
N ASP A 157 -0.37 -6.85 -13.16
CA ASP A 157 0.29 -5.94 -14.13
C ASP A 157 1.74 -5.69 -13.70
N TRP A 158 2.61 -6.60 -14.12
CA TRP A 158 4.03 -6.60 -13.80
C TRP A 158 4.78 -5.39 -14.34
N ASN A 159 4.29 -4.72 -15.38
CA ASN A 159 4.88 -3.46 -15.83
C ASN A 159 4.70 -2.38 -14.77
N LYS A 160 3.49 -2.23 -14.19
CA LYS A 160 3.27 -1.28 -13.09
C LYS A 160 4.10 -1.62 -11.86
N ILE A 161 4.21 -2.90 -11.51
CA ILE A 161 5.05 -3.35 -10.40
C ILE A 161 6.52 -2.97 -10.66
N ARG A 162 7.01 -3.21 -11.88
CA ARG A 162 8.37 -2.81 -12.33
C ARG A 162 8.58 -1.30 -12.19
N LEU A 163 7.60 -0.49 -12.59
CA LEU A 163 7.64 0.97 -12.43
C LEU A 163 7.71 1.39 -10.96
N VAL A 164 6.91 0.79 -10.07
CA VAL A 164 6.94 1.07 -8.61
C VAL A 164 8.33 0.78 -8.02
N LEU A 165 8.96 -0.32 -8.44
CA LEU A 165 10.29 -0.73 -8.00
C LEU A 165 11.44 0.03 -8.70
N ALA A 166 11.13 0.98 -9.58
CA ALA A 166 12.09 1.68 -10.43
C ALA A 166 12.95 0.76 -11.31
N ASP A 167 12.53 -0.49 -11.54
CA ASP A 167 13.33 -1.47 -12.28
C ASP A 167 13.56 -1.01 -13.73
N ASN A 168 12.64 -0.22 -14.29
CA ASN A 168 12.79 0.43 -15.59
C ASN A 168 13.86 1.55 -15.64
N GLN A 169 14.36 1.97 -14.48
CA GLN A 169 15.41 3.00 -14.35
C GLN A 169 16.76 2.40 -13.95
N LYS A 170 16.84 1.08 -13.76
CA LYS A 170 18.07 0.38 -13.40
C LYS A 170 18.77 -0.07 -14.68
N GLN A 171 19.97 0.46 -14.91
CA GLN A 171 20.78 0.12 -16.08
C GLN A 171 21.28 -1.33 -16.07
N ASP A 172 21.57 -1.86 -14.87
CA ASP A 172 22.00 -3.25 -14.69
C ASP A 172 20.78 -4.13 -14.41
N ASP A 173 20.48 -5.04 -15.33
CA ASP A 173 19.41 -6.04 -15.20
C ASP A 173 19.61 -6.92 -13.96
N ASN A 174 20.84 -7.07 -13.47
CA ASN A 174 21.09 -7.80 -12.22
C ASN A 174 20.48 -7.10 -11.01
N LEU A 175 20.27 -5.78 -11.06
CA LEU A 175 19.64 -4.99 -10.00
C LEU A 175 18.11 -4.90 -10.11
N GLN A 176 17.53 -5.40 -11.20
CA GLN A 176 16.09 -5.44 -11.40
C GLN A 176 15.46 -6.63 -10.64
N PHE A 177 14.37 -6.38 -9.92
CA PHE A 177 13.57 -7.44 -9.28
C PHE A 177 12.60 -8.07 -10.30
N VAL A 178 11.99 -7.25 -11.14
CA VAL A 178 11.14 -7.64 -12.27
C VAL A 178 11.87 -7.29 -13.56
N ILE A 179 12.24 -8.31 -14.33
CA ILE A 179 12.94 -8.16 -15.60
C ILE A 179 11.97 -8.21 -16.77
N GLU A 180 12.35 -7.50 -17.83
CA GLU A 180 11.66 -7.50 -19.11
C GLU A 180 12.21 -8.64 -19.99
N LYS A 181 11.32 -9.44 -20.58
CA LYS A 181 11.68 -10.52 -21.52
C LYS A 181 10.91 -10.34 -22.82
N THR A 182 11.58 -10.62 -23.94
CA THR A 182 10.88 -10.76 -25.22
C THR A 182 9.99 -12.00 -25.13
N ASP A 183 8.73 -11.87 -25.57
CA ASP A 183 7.89 -13.04 -25.73
C ASP A 183 8.42 -13.97 -26.83
N ASP A 184 8.05 -15.24 -26.74
CA ASP A 184 8.27 -16.22 -27.80
C ASP A 184 6.94 -16.75 -28.34
N LEU A 185 5.96 -15.84 -28.52
CA LEU A 185 4.59 -16.23 -28.89
C LEU A 185 4.53 -16.91 -30.26
N ASP A 186 5.38 -16.50 -31.20
CA ASP A 186 5.45 -17.11 -32.53
C ASP A 186 5.91 -18.57 -32.45
N THR A 187 6.89 -18.89 -31.60
CA THR A 187 7.34 -20.27 -31.40
C THR A 187 6.31 -21.10 -30.65
N LEU A 188 5.63 -20.50 -29.66
CA LEU A 188 4.65 -21.21 -28.83
C LEU A 188 3.32 -21.49 -29.55
N PHE A 189 2.82 -20.53 -30.33
CA PHE A 189 1.47 -20.56 -30.90
C PHE A 189 1.45 -20.51 -32.44
N GLY A 190 2.61 -20.34 -33.09
CA GLY A 190 2.74 -20.17 -34.53
C GLY A 190 2.33 -18.77 -35.01
N ASN A 191 2.79 -18.39 -36.19
CA ASN A 191 2.71 -17.00 -36.72
C ASN A 191 1.29 -16.43 -36.96
N ASN A 192 0.22 -17.23 -36.78
CA ASN A 192 -1.17 -16.81 -37.01
C ASN A 192 -1.99 -16.81 -35.70
N HIS A 193 -1.32 -16.60 -34.58
CA HIS A 193 -1.94 -16.67 -33.25
C HIS A 193 -2.88 -15.48 -32.94
N GLY A 194 -2.76 -14.36 -33.67
CA GLY A 194 -3.68 -13.21 -33.52
C GLY A 194 -3.59 -12.46 -32.20
N LEU A 195 -2.57 -12.75 -31.37
CA LEU A 195 -2.38 -12.13 -30.04
C LEU A 195 -1.51 -10.86 -30.09
N ARG A 196 -0.87 -10.56 -31.23
CA ARG A 196 -0.17 -9.29 -31.42
C ARG A 196 -1.17 -8.20 -31.78
N HIS A 197 -1.28 -7.19 -30.93
CA HIS A 197 -1.94 -5.94 -31.30
C HIS A 197 -0.87 -4.96 -31.80
N HIS A 198 -0.98 -4.54 -33.06
CA HIS A 198 -0.26 -3.38 -33.62
C HIS A 198 1.28 -3.48 -33.64
N ASP A 199 1.88 -4.31 -34.51
CA ASP A 199 3.33 -4.38 -34.84
C ASP A 199 4.36 -4.30 -33.69
N GLN A 200 3.93 -4.41 -32.43
CA GLN A 200 4.77 -4.38 -31.24
C GLN A 200 5.08 -5.82 -30.85
N GLN A 201 6.37 -6.09 -30.61
CA GLN A 201 6.77 -7.29 -29.87
C GLN A 201 6.03 -7.27 -28.53
N SER A 202 5.35 -8.35 -28.16
CA SER A 202 4.72 -8.38 -26.84
C SER A 202 5.81 -8.61 -25.80
N THR A 203 5.77 -7.78 -24.78
CA THR A 203 6.75 -7.79 -23.71
C THR A 203 6.21 -8.64 -22.58
N ALA A 204 6.96 -9.67 -22.19
CA ALA A 204 6.70 -10.43 -20.97
C ALA A 204 7.52 -9.86 -19.81
N TYR A 205 7.03 -10.05 -18.59
CA TYR A 205 7.72 -9.63 -17.37
C TYR A 205 7.85 -10.82 -16.43
N GLU A 206 8.97 -10.90 -15.73
CA GLU A 206 9.25 -11.98 -14.79
C GLU A 206 9.85 -11.44 -13.50
N LEU A 207 9.23 -11.81 -12.38
CA LEU A 207 9.79 -11.60 -11.05
C LEU A 207 10.92 -12.63 -10.83
N LYS A 208 12.11 -12.16 -10.45
CA LYS A 208 13.20 -13.04 -10.03
C LYS A 208 12.82 -13.83 -8.78
N ASP A 209 13.10 -15.13 -8.80
CA ASP A 209 12.79 -16.02 -7.68
C ASP A 209 13.40 -15.51 -6.37
N PHE A 210 12.72 -15.79 -5.25
CA PHE A 210 13.09 -15.27 -3.93
C PHE A 210 14.39 -15.84 -3.35
N ASP A 211 14.95 -16.89 -3.96
CA ASP A 211 16.26 -17.47 -3.62
C ASP A 211 17.42 -16.88 -4.45
N GLN A 212 17.13 -16.07 -5.47
CA GLN A 212 18.17 -15.42 -6.28
C GLN A 212 18.92 -14.32 -5.53
N GLU A 213 20.16 -14.10 -5.94
CA GLU A 213 21.11 -13.21 -5.24
C GLU A 213 20.66 -11.74 -5.21
N ILE A 214 19.82 -11.33 -6.15
CA ILE A 214 19.26 -9.96 -6.21
C ILE A 214 18.67 -9.50 -4.87
N TRP A 215 17.96 -10.37 -4.17
CA TRP A 215 17.34 -10.05 -2.89
C TRP A 215 18.38 -9.81 -1.79
N ASN A 216 19.63 -10.24 -1.97
CA ASN A 216 20.73 -9.99 -1.06
C ASN A 216 21.56 -8.74 -1.40
N ILE A 217 21.29 -8.07 -2.54
CA ILE A 217 22.06 -6.91 -3.01
C ILE A 217 21.44 -5.60 -2.46
N PRO A 218 22.08 -4.88 -1.51
CA PRO A 218 21.51 -3.64 -0.97
C PRO A 218 21.30 -2.56 -2.04
N GLN A 219 22.17 -2.53 -3.06
CA GLN A 219 22.09 -1.58 -4.16
C GLN A 219 20.77 -1.69 -4.94
N ALA A 220 20.19 -2.88 -5.06
CA ALA A 220 18.92 -3.06 -5.77
C ALA A 220 17.76 -2.34 -5.08
N TYR A 221 17.77 -2.29 -3.74
CA TYR A 221 16.82 -1.52 -2.95
C TYR A 221 17.10 -0.03 -3.00
N ARG A 222 18.38 0.38 -2.91
CA ARG A 222 18.78 1.80 -3.01
C ARG A 222 18.37 2.42 -4.34
N SER A 223 18.52 1.68 -5.43
CA SER A 223 18.13 2.12 -6.77
C SER A 223 16.63 2.37 -6.93
N ILE A 224 15.77 1.93 -5.99
CA ILE A 224 14.34 2.27 -5.99
C ILE A 224 14.13 3.78 -5.82
N TYR A 225 14.88 4.43 -4.93
CA TYR A 225 14.73 5.86 -4.62
C TYR A 225 15.91 6.73 -5.10
N GLN A 226 17.05 6.11 -5.43
CA GLN A 226 18.22 6.75 -6.04
C GLN A 226 18.65 5.96 -7.29
N PRO A 227 17.88 6.01 -8.40
CA PRO A 227 18.30 5.41 -9.65
C PRO A 227 19.60 6.08 -10.13
N GLN A 228 20.53 5.29 -10.68
CA GLN A 228 21.75 5.84 -11.28
C GLN A 228 21.34 6.76 -12.44
N GLN A 229 21.52 8.07 -12.26
CA GLN A 229 21.21 9.07 -13.30
C GLN A 229 22.16 8.91 -14.48
N THR A 230 21.62 8.92 -15.69
CA THR A 230 22.39 9.29 -16.88
C THR A 230 22.86 10.74 -16.71
N PRO A 231 24.11 11.11 -17.04
CA PRO A 231 24.40 12.49 -17.39
C PRO A 231 23.44 12.86 -18.53
N LEU A 232 22.63 13.90 -18.34
CA LEU A 232 21.79 14.44 -19.40
C LEU A 232 22.65 14.68 -20.64
N ASP A 233 22.20 14.19 -21.80
CA ASP A 233 22.82 14.46 -23.10
C ASP A 233 22.99 15.98 -23.29
N GLU A 234 24.24 16.46 -23.19
CA GLU A 234 24.65 17.81 -23.59
C GLU A 234 24.62 18.01 -25.13
N GLN A 235 23.89 17.18 -25.89
CA GLN A 235 23.81 17.28 -27.35
C GLN A 235 22.56 17.99 -27.89
N ALA A 236 21.71 18.56 -27.03
CA ALA A 236 20.53 19.32 -27.47
C ALA A 236 20.71 20.86 -27.52
N VAL A 237 21.95 21.37 -27.46
CA VAL A 237 22.23 22.81 -27.64
C VAL A 237 23.32 23.01 -28.69
N ASN A 238 23.02 22.66 -29.94
CA ASN A 238 23.79 23.16 -31.09
C ASN A 238 23.02 23.02 -32.42
N HIS A 239 21.72 23.33 -32.45
CA HIS A 239 21.04 23.71 -33.69
C HIS A 239 19.87 24.64 -33.36
N GLY A 240 20.11 25.94 -33.55
CA GLY A 240 19.15 27.03 -33.41
C GLY A 240 19.83 28.35 -33.71
#